data_AF-A0A3T0KPG1-F1
#
_entry.id   AF-A0A3T0KPG1-F1
#
_cell.length_a   1.000
_cell.length_b   1.000
_cell.length_c   1.000
_cell.angle_alpha   90.00
_cell.angle_beta   90.00
_cell.angle_gamma   90.00
#
_symmetry.space_group_name_H-M   'P 1'
#
loop_
_entity.id
_entity.type
_entity.pdbx_description
1 polymer ?
#
loop_
_entity_poly.entity_id
_entity_poly.type
_entity_poly.pdbx_seq_one_letter_code
_entity_poly.pdbx_strand_id
1 'polypeptide(L)' 'MADGSTSIIIIKVTRLNGKSFTVNALYIEAIESLPDTTITFTTGKKIVVREKEEEITQAIIQFYRAVNVLGFRHDVEG' A
#
# COMPACT_ATOMS: atom_id res chain seq x y z
N MET A 1 17.00 11.75 14.25
CA MET A 1 17.36 12.20 12.90
C MET A 1 17.12 11.01 11.98
N ALA A 2 15.99 11.00 11.26
CA ALA A 2 15.72 10.07 10.18
C ALA A 2 15.89 10.90 8.89
N ASP A 3 16.68 10.39 7.97
CA ASP A 3 16.95 11.00 6.69
C ASP A 3 15.66 11.22 5.88
N GLY A 4 15.57 12.38 5.23
CA GLY A 4 14.42 12.81 4.41
C GLY A 4 14.29 12.08 3.07
N SER A 5 14.55 10.77 3.04
CA SER A 5 14.37 9.91 1.86
C SER A 5 13.81 8.53 2.22
N THR A 6 13.12 8.41 3.36
CA THR A 6 12.59 7.13 3.82
C THR A 6 11.46 6.63 2.90
N SER A 7 11.84 5.72 2.01
CA SER A 7 11.10 4.52 1.64
C SER A 7 9.65 4.72 1.21
N ILE A 8 9.46 5.35 0.05
CA ILE A 8 8.13 5.51 -0.54
C ILE A 8 7.55 4.15 -1.01
N ILE A 9 8.36 3.07 -0.97
CA ILE A 9 8.09 1.75 -1.56
C ILE A 9 7.29 0.79 -0.63
N ILE A 10 7.06 1.17 0.63
CA ILE A 10 6.52 0.27 1.66
C ILE A 10 5.30 0.87 2.34
N ILE A 11 4.23 0.08 2.43
CA ILE A 11 2.97 0.44 3.10
C ILE A 11 3.00 -0.10 4.52
N LYS A 12 2.79 0.78 5.50
CA LYS A 12 2.64 0.39 6.90
C LYS A 12 1.21 -0.07 7.17
N VAL A 13 1.07 -1.24 7.77
CA VAL A 13 -0.22 -1.84 8.16
C VAL A 13 -0.12 -2.43 9.56
N THR A 14 -1.26 -2.75 10.16
CA THR A 14 -1.37 -3.19 11.54
C THR A 14 -2.24 -4.42 11.62
N ARG A 15 -1.72 -5.52 12.18
CA ARG A 15 -2.52 -6.72 12.42
C ARG A 15 -3.63 -6.44 13.43
N LEU A 16 -4.67 -7.27 13.43
CA LEU A 16 -5.74 -7.19 14.45
C LEU A 16 -5.22 -7.27 15.90
N ASN A 17 -4.06 -7.89 16.15
CA ASN A 17 -3.41 -7.92 17.46
C ASN A 17 -2.61 -6.65 17.83
N GLY A 18 -2.65 -5.60 17.00
CA GLY A 18 -1.99 -4.32 17.25
C GLY A 18 -0.51 -4.25 16.84
N LYS A 19 0.09 -5.34 16.34
CA LYS A 19 1.47 -5.31 15.83
C LYS A 19 1.50 -4.70 14.43
N SER A 20 2.19 -3.57 14.30
CA SER A 20 2.45 -2.93 13.00
C SER A 20 3.64 -3.55 12.27
N PHE A 21 3.57 -3.55 10.95
CA PHE A 21 4.61 -4.03 10.04
C PHE A 21 4.47 -3.33 8.69
N THR A 22 5.45 -3.51 7.80
CA THR A 22 5.42 -2.94 6.45
C THR A 22 5.25 -4.03 5.41
N VAL A 23 4.53 -3.73 4.34
CA VAL A 23 4.32 -4.60 3.19
C VAL A 23 4.75 -3.89 1.91
N ASN A 24 5.28 -4.65 0.96
CA ASN A 24 5.59 -4.12 -0.36
C ASN A 24 4.31 -4.05 -1.19
N ALA A 25 3.97 -2.86 -1.68
CA ALA A 25 2.78 -2.62 -2.49
C ALA A 25 2.79 -3.41 -3.82
N LEU A 26 3.96 -3.63 -4.42
CA LEU A 26 4.12 -4.33 -5.70
C LEU A 26 3.72 -5.81 -5.65
N TYR A 27 3.65 -6.40 -4.46
CA TYR A 27 3.27 -7.80 -4.28
C TYR A 27 1.85 -7.99 -3.77
N ILE A 28 1.08 -6.92 -3.61
CA ILE A 28 -0.33 -7.00 -3.27
C ILE A 28 -1.09 -7.41 -4.53
N GLU A 29 -1.81 -8.52 -4.44
CA GLU A 29 -2.66 -9.04 -5.51
C GLU A 29 -4.11 -8.54 -5.36
N ALA A 30 -4.65 -8.57 -4.15
CA ALA A 30 -6.01 -8.14 -3.86
C ALA A 30 -6.13 -7.57 -2.44
N ILE A 31 -7.08 -6.67 -2.26
CA ILE A 31 -7.54 -6.18 -0.97
C ILE A 31 -9.06 -6.39 -0.94
N GLU A 32 -9.55 -7.03 0.11
CA GLU A 32 -10.97 -7.34 0.28
C GLU A 32 -11.41 -6.96 1.70
N SER A 33 -12.54 -6.29 1.84
CA SER A 33 -13.15 -5.96 3.13
C SER A 33 -14.38 -6.83 3.39
N LEU A 34 -14.39 -7.75 4.38
CA LEU A 34 -15.60 -8.33 5.02
C LEU A 34 -15.26 -9.47 6.03
N PRO A 35 -15.54 -9.35 7.36
CA PRO A 35 -15.85 -8.13 8.12
C PRO A 35 -14.60 -7.26 8.39
N ASP A 36 -13.41 -7.86 8.28
CA ASP A 36 -12.11 -7.20 8.40
C ASP A 36 -11.48 -7.04 7.01
N THR A 37 -10.44 -6.22 6.90
CA THR A 37 -9.69 -6.04 5.66
C THR A 37 -8.61 -7.12 5.53
N THR A 38 -8.64 -7.86 4.42
CA THR A 38 -7.66 -8.89 4.07
C THR A 38 -6.82 -8.42 2.88
N ILE A 39 -5.49 -8.50 3.03
CA ILE A 39 -4.54 -8.30 1.93
C ILE A 39 -4.08 -9.68 1.47
N THR A 40 -4.27 -9.98 0.19
CA THR A 40 -3.74 -11.16 -0.49
C THR A 40 -2.51 -10.77 -1.29
N PHE A 41 -1.42 -11.52 -1.13
CA PHE A 41 -0.19 -11.34 -1.89
C PHE A 41 -0.15 -12.26 -3.11
N THR A 42 0.66 -11.93 -4.12
CA THR A 42 0.90 -12.75 -5.32
C THR A 42 1.44 -14.16 -5.06
N THR A 43 1.86 -14.43 -3.81
CA THR A 43 2.27 -15.76 -3.33
C THR A 43 1.09 -16.60 -2.82
N GLY A 44 -0.13 -16.07 -2.82
CA GLY A 44 -1.31 -16.63 -2.17
C GLY A 44 -1.37 -16.40 -0.65
N LYS A 45 -0.32 -15.83 -0.04
CA LYS A 45 -0.32 -15.48 1.39
C LYS A 45 -1.40 -14.44 1.69
N LYS A 46 -2.14 -14.62 2.78
CA LYS A 46 -3.16 -13.67 3.25
C LYS A 46 -2.82 -13.11 4.63
N ILE A 47 -3.15 -11.84 4.84
CA ILE A 47 -3.05 -11.17 6.14
C ILE A 47 -4.31 -10.36 6.40
N VAL A 48 -4.77 -10.38 7.65
CA VAL A 48 -5.88 -9.54 8.09
C VAL A 48 -5.32 -8.35 8.86
N VAL A 49 -5.77 -7.15 8.51
CA VAL A 49 -5.28 -5.87 9.01
C VAL A 49 -6.41 -5.01 9.55
N ARG A 50 -6.07 -3.99 10.34
CA ARG A 50 -7.02 -3.06 10.97
C ARG A 50 -7.39 -1.89 10.07
N GLU A 51 -6.48 -1.54 9.17
CA GLU A 51 -6.68 -0.49 8.18
C GLU A 51 -7.79 -0.89 7.22
N LYS A 52 -8.62 0.08 6.83
CA LYS A 52 -9.65 -0.13 5.82
C LYS A 52 -9.01 -0.27 4.44
N GLU A 53 -9.73 -0.94 3.54
CA GLU A 53 -9.35 -1.06 2.14
C GLU A 53 -9.06 0.29 1.47
N GLU A 54 -9.82 1.34 1.77
CA GLU A 54 -9.57 2.66 1.18
C GLU A 54 -8.25 3.27 1.64
N GLU A 55 -7.88 3.09 2.91
CA GLU A 55 -6.63 3.61 3.47
C GLU A 55 -5.42 2.95 2.81
N ILE A 56 -5.49 1.63 2.63
CA ILE A 56 -4.43 0.85 1.98
C ILE A 56 -4.36 1.22 0.50
N THR A 57 -5.50 1.35 -0.19
CA THR A 57 -5.58 1.76 -1.59
C THR A 57 -4.95 3.13 -1.82
N GLN A 58 -5.22 4.11 -0.95
CA GLN A 58 -4.60 5.43 -1.04
C GLN A 58 -3.08 5.37 -0.83
N ALA A 59 -2.60 4.53 0.08
CA ALA A 59 -1.17 4.32 0.27
C ALA A 59 -0.51 3.70 -0.98
N ILE A 60 -1.18 2.75 -1.64
CA ILE A 60 -0.72 2.16 -2.92
C ILE A 60 -0.64 3.22 -4.02
N ILE A 61 -1.65 4.07 -4.16
CA ILE A 61 -1.66 5.15 -5.17
C ILE A 61 -0.50 6.12 -4.94
N GLN A 62 -0.28 6.53 -3.69
CA GLN A 62 0.84 7.41 -3.34
C GLN A 62 2.20 6.76 -3.66
N PHE A 63 2.34 5.47 -3.36
CA PHE A 63 3.52 4.70 -3.76
C PHE A 63 3.75 4.79 -5.27
N TYR A 64 2.75 4.44 -6.10
CA TYR A 64 2.90 4.45 -7.56
C TYR A 64 3.21 5.83 -8.15
N ARG A 65 2.61 6.89 -7.59
CA ARG A 65 2.93 8.28 -7.98
C ARG A 65 4.39 8.62 -7.70
N ALA A 66 4.89 8.23 -6.54
CA ALA A 66 6.25 8.57 -6.14
C ALA A 66 7.33 7.79 -6.89
N VAL A 67 7.07 6.52 -7.24
CA VAL A 67 8.00 5.73 -8.05
C VAL A 67 7.94 6.06 -9.55
N ASN A 68 7.08 7.02 -9.96
CA ASN A 68 6.90 7.48 -11.33
C ASN A 68 6.61 6.34 -12.35
N VAL A 69 6.18 5.18 -11.85
CA VAL A 69 5.97 3.95 -12.64
C VAL A 69 4.81 4.11 -13.63
N LEU A 70 3.87 5.02 -13.37
CA LEU A 70 2.71 5.22 -14.22
C LEU A 70 2.89 6.27 -15.32
N GLY A 71 4.07 6.89 -15.47
CA GLY A 71 4.36 7.74 -16.63
C GLY A 71 3.30 8.79 -16.93
N PHE A 72 2.61 9.33 -15.91
CA PHE A 72 1.71 10.46 -16.09
C PHE A 72 2.57 11.67 -16.49
N ARG A 73 2.82 11.79 -17.80
CA ARG A 73 3.08 13.09 -18.41
C ARG A 73 1.87 13.94 -18.08
N HIS A 74 2.09 14.99 -17.31
CA HIS A 74 1.14 16.08 -17.21
C HIS A 74 1.16 16.79 -18.57
N ASP A 75 0.43 16.26 -19.53
CA ASP A 75 0.10 16.97 -20.76
C ASP A 75 -1.35 17.44 -20.60
N VAL A 76 -1.51 18.55 -19.89
CA VAL A 76 -2.67 19.43 -20.01
C VAL A 76 -2.20 20.82 -19.63
N GLU A 77 -1.63 21.54 -20.59
CA GLU A 77 -1.76 22.99 -20.68
C GLU A 77 -1.48 23.41 -22.13
N GLY A 78 -2.56 23.39 -22.91
CA GLY A 78 -2.73 24.04 -24.21
C GLY A 78 -4.19 24.48 -24.30
#